data_AF-A0A965P7D1-F1
#
_entry.id   AF-A0A965P7D1-F1
#
_cell.length_a   1.000
_cell.length_b   1.000
_cell.length_c   1.000
_cell.angle_alpha   90.00
_cell.angle_beta   90.00
_cell.angle_gamma   90.00
#
_symmetry.space_group_name_H-M   'P 1'
#
loop_
_entity.id
_entity.type
_entity.pdbx_description
1 polymer ?
#
loop_
_entity_poly.entity_id
_entity_poly.type
_entity_poly.pdbx_seq_one_letter_code
_entity_poly.pdbx_strand_id
1 'polypeptide(L)'
;MRWIVVLMLLFFSWKGVNLDLEWPPINHEVSSPKPADEFLGWAAPVRTIAAKMLPADRLYLSNLYEAMSFILLRDFDRDQPIIKTTDDFVTFHAGTLRLAIEKSNVGKYPGLAEAIDQTFLAALGADQKALDDKTKPRLIAACGALSWTIGIGRDE
;
A
#
# COMPACT_ATOMS: atom_id res chain seq x y z
N MET A 1 -37.98 -14.27 -10.06
CA MET A 1 -37.28 -14.33 -8.77
C MET A 1 -35.82 -13.86 -8.85
N ARG A 2 -34.99 -14.36 -9.78
CA ARG A 2 -33.60 -13.88 -10.00
C ARG A 2 -33.45 -12.36 -10.24
N TRP A 3 -34.35 -11.76 -11.02
CA TRP A 3 -34.29 -10.33 -11.35
C TRP A 3 -34.61 -9.38 -10.18
N ILE A 4 -35.38 -9.85 -9.19
CA ILE A 4 -35.75 -9.05 -8.01
C ILE A 4 -34.56 -8.91 -7.06
N VAL A 5 -33.73 -9.95 -6.94
CA VAL A 5 -32.51 -9.95 -6.11
C VAL A 5 -31.45 -9.00 -6.68
N VAL A 6 -31.29 -8.96 -8.01
CA VAL A 6 -30.36 -8.04 -8.69
C VAL A 6 -30.77 -6.58 -8.49
N LEU A 7 -32.07 -6.27 -8.62
CA LEU A 7 -32.59 -4.94 -8.37
C LEU A 7 -32.43 -4.51 -6.91
N MET A 8 -32.60 -5.42 -5.94
CA MET A 8 -32.35 -5.13 -4.53
C MET A 8 -30.86 -4.85 -4.24
N LEU A 9 -29.94 -5.62 -4.83
CA LEU A 9 -28.50 -5.38 -4.66
C LEU A 9 -28.09 -4.01 -5.21
N LEU A 10 -28.58 -3.63 -6.39
CA LEU A 10 -28.33 -2.32 -6.99
C LEU A 10 -28.97 -1.18 -6.19
N PHE A 11 -30.13 -1.41 -5.57
CA PHE A 11 -30.83 -0.41 -4.77
C PHE A 11 -30.17 -0.20 -3.40
N PHE A 12 -29.64 -1.25 -2.77
CA PHE A 12 -28.93 -1.15 -1.50
C PHE A 12 -27.49 -0.65 -1.65
N SER A 13 -26.81 -0.89 -2.78
CA SER A 13 -25.49 -0.32 -3.05
C SER A 13 -25.52 1.19 -3.27
N TRP A 14 -26.70 1.80 -3.48
CA TRP A 14 -26.84 3.19 -3.92
C TRP A 14 -27.55 4.11 -2.90
N LYS A 15 -28.08 3.57 -1.78
CA LYS A 15 -28.71 4.40 -0.74
C LYS A 15 -27.69 5.16 0.10
N GLY A 16 -27.13 6.22 -0.49
CA GLY A 16 -26.58 7.35 0.26
C GLY A 16 -25.09 7.31 0.55
N VAL A 17 -24.31 6.41 -0.06
CA VAL A 17 -22.86 6.67 -0.15
C VAL A 17 -22.69 7.74 -1.23
N ASN A 18 -22.59 8.99 -0.79
CA ASN A 18 -22.14 10.06 -1.66
C ASN A 18 -20.67 9.76 -1.99
N LEU A 19 -20.45 9.05 -3.10
CA LEU A 19 -19.12 8.78 -3.65
C LEU A 19 -18.67 9.99 -4.48
N ASP A 20 -18.80 11.20 -3.92
CA ASP A 20 -18.10 12.38 -4.41
C ASP A 20 -16.60 12.21 -4.09
N LEU A 21 -16.00 11.22 -4.71
CA LEU A 21 -14.56 11.11 -4.86
C LEU A 21 -14.22 11.97 -6.07
N GLU A 22 -13.61 13.13 -5.83
CA GLU A 22 -12.92 13.84 -6.89
C GLU A 22 -11.90 12.89 -7.50
N TRP A 23 -12.16 12.47 -8.74
CA TRP A 23 -11.35 11.53 -9.50
C TRP A 23 -10.70 12.26 -10.69
N PRO A 24 -9.38 12.15 -10.89
CA PRO A 24 -8.43 11.41 -10.07
C PRO A 24 -8.29 12.06 -8.68
N PRO A 25 -7.92 11.29 -7.63
CA PRO A 25 -7.52 11.91 -6.38
C PRO A 25 -6.50 12.99 -6.72
N ILE A 26 -6.75 14.21 -6.24
CA ILE A 26 -5.87 15.36 -6.40
C ILE A 26 -4.44 14.86 -6.21
N ASN A 27 -3.51 15.27 -7.10
CA ASN A 27 -2.09 15.06 -6.90
C ASN A 27 -1.70 15.80 -5.60
N HIS A 28 -1.90 15.15 -4.46
CA HIS A 28 -1.41 15.63 -3.19
C HIS A 28 0.10 15.45 -3.23
N GLU A 29 0.83 16.53 -2.99
CA GLU A 29 2.21 16.38 -2.60
C GLU A 29 2.24 15.51 -1.34
N VAL A 30 2.94 14.38 -1.42
CA VAL A 30 3.14 13.45 -0.30
C VAL A 30 3.84 14.20 0.82
N SER A 31 3.08 14.80 1.72
CA SER A 31 3.57 15.46 2.93
C SER A 31 3.62 14.47 4.09
N SER A 32 3.92 13.20 3.82
CA SER A 32 4.15 12.24 4.91
C SER A 32 5.41 12.65 5.67
N PRO A 33 5.34 12.78 7.01
CA PRO A 33 6.51 13.11 7.81
C PRO A 33 7.59 12.05 7.63
N LYS A 34 8.87 12.44 7.78
CA LYS A 34 9.99 11.50 7.71
C LYS A 34 9.79 10.38 8.76
N PRO A 35 9.74 9.10 8.34
CA PRO A 35 9.68 7.98 9.27
C PRO A 35 10.92 7.93 10.18
N ALA A 36 10.80 7.25 11.32
CA ALA A 36 11.96 6.99 12.18
C ALA A 36 13.04 6.22 11.41
N ASP A 37 14.32 6.47 11.74
CA ASP A 37 15.45 5.90 11.01
C ASP A 37 15.46 4.35 11.02
N GLU A 38 14.93 3.72 12.07
CA GLU A 38 14.71 2.26 12.12
C GLU A 38 13.88 1.78 10.94
N PHE A 39 12.78 2.47 10.63
CA PHE A 39 11.84 2.09 9.58
C PHE A 39 12.40 2.38 8.20
N LEU A 40 13.17 3.46 8.07
CA LEU A 40 13.91 3.78 6.84
C LEU A 40 14.97 2.72 6.52
N GLY A 41 15.56 2.11 7.54
CA GLY A 41 16.49 0.99 7.38
C GLY A 41 15.87 -0.21 6.66
N TRP A 42 14.57 -0.47 6.86
CA TRP A 42 13.87 -1.56 6.17
C TRP A 42 13.76 -1.31 4.66
N ALA A 43 13.54 -0.06 4.25
CA ALA A 43 13.40 0.35 2.85
C ALA A 43 14.74 0.71 2.18
N ALA A 44 15.89 0.51 2.84
CA ALA A 44 17.20 0.85 2.31
C ALA A 44 17.49 0.25 0.91
N PRO A 45 17.12 -1.02 0.59
CA PRO A 45 17.33 -1.58 -0.74
C PRO A 45 16.61 -0.80 -1.85
N VAL A 46 15.44 -0.21 -1.55
CA VAL A 46 14.61 0.52 -2.52
C VAL A 46 15.25 1.84 -2.93
N ARG A 47 15.99 2.51 -2.05
CA ARG A 47 16.62 3.83 -2.32
C ARG A 47 17.43 3.85 -3.62
N THR A 48 18.30 2.86 -3.79
CA THR A 48 19.19 2.78 -4.95
C THR A 48 18.46 2.60 -6.28
N ILE A 49 17.26 2.02 -6.22
CA ILE A 49 16.40 1.80 -7.38
C ILE A 49 15.56 3.06 -7.64
N ALA A 50 15.01 3.65 -6.57
CA ALA A 50 14.21 4.87 -6.62
C ALA A 50 14.95 6.05 -7.27
N ALA A 51 16.26 6.19 -7.01
CA ALA A 51 17.11 7.20 -7.64
C ALA A 51 17.18 7.10 -9.18
N LYS A 52 16.84 5.94 -9.75
CA LYS A 52 16.85 5.67 -11.21
C LYS A 52 15.44 5.72 -11.82
N MET A 53 14.41 5.87 -10.99
CA MET A 53 13.02 5.91 -11.45
C MET A 53 12.67 7.27 -12.04
N LEU A 54 11.69 7.29 -12.95
CA LEU A 54 11.16 8.56 -13.43
C LEU A 54 10.38 9.23 -12.30
N PRO A 55 10.41 10.57 -12.19
CA PRO A 55 9.67 11.28 -11.14
C PRO A 55 8.19 10.93 -11.09
N ALA A 56 7.52 10.75 -12.24
CA ALA A 56 6.12 10.37 -12.30
C ALA A 56 5.84 8.99 -11.67
N ASP A 57 6.70 8.01 -11.93
CA ASP A 57 6.57 6.67 -11.35
C ASP A 57 6.86 6.67 -9.84
N ARG A 58 7.81 7.51 -9.39
CA ARG A 58 8.10 7.73 -7.97
C ARG A 58 6.89 8.31 -7.25
N LEU A 59 6.31 9.38 -7.79
CA LEU A 59 5.10 9.99 -7.22
C LEU A 59 3.96 8.98 -7.13
N TYR A 60 3.72 8.22 -8.21
CA TYR A 60 2.67 7.21 -8.25
C TYR A 60 2.85 6.13 -7.18
N LEU A 61 4.03 5.49 -7.11
CA LEU A 61 4.28 4.43 -6.14
C LEU A 61 4.35 4.96 -4.70
N SER A 62 4.87 6.18 -4.50
CA SER A 62 4.85 6.85 -3.19
C SER A 62 3.42 7.02 -2.68
N ASN A 63 2.51 7.52 -3.54
CA ASN A 63 1.09 7.68 -3.24
C ASN A 63 0.41 6.34 -2.98
N LEU A 64 0.73 5.31 -3.76
CA LEU A 64 0.18 3.97 -3.60
C LEU A 64 0.47 3.41 -2.21
N TYR A 65 1.73 3.49 -1.76
CA TYR A 65 2.12 2.98 -0.45
C TYR A 65 1.60 3.84 0.71
N GLU A 66 1.45 5.15 0.53
CA GLU A 66 0.77 6.01 1.51
C GLU A 66 -0.71 5.60 1.66
N ALA A 67 -1.42 5.42 0.55
CA ALA A 67 -2.80 4.96 0.54
C ALA A 67 -2.95 3.57 1.18
N MET A 68 -2.04 2.65 0.90
CA MET A 68 -2.02 1.33 1.56
C MET A 68 -1.82 1.45 3.07
N SER A 69 -0.88 2.30 3.53
CA SER A 69 -0.66 2.57 4.95
C SER A 69 -1.95 3.05 5.63
N PHE A 70 -2.68 3.96 4.97
CA PHE A 70 -3.96 4.47 5.46
C PHE A 70 -5.06 3.40 5.49
N ILE A 71 -5.14 2.55 4.46
CA ILE A 71 -6.10 1.44 4.41
C ILE A 71 -5.85 0.45 5.56
N LEU A 72 -4.58 0.09 5.80
CA LEU A 72 -4.19 -0.81 6.89
C LEU A 72 -4.53 -0.23 8.26
N LEU A 73 -4.24 1.06 8.48
CA LEU A 73 -4.62 1.76 9.70
C LEU A 73 -6.12 1.63 9.97
N ARG A 74 -6.95 1.94 8.95
CA ARG A 74 -8.41 1.83 9.09
C ARG A 74 -8.92 0.41 9.24
N ASP A 75 -8.26 -0.57 8.62
CA ASP A 75 -8.65 -1.97 8.76
C ASP A 75 -8.36 -2.50 10.17
N PHE A 76 -7.21 -2.14 10.74
CA PHE A 76 -6.80 -2.59 12.07
C PHE A 76 -7.59 -1.94 13.22
N ASP A 77 -8.20 -0.78 12.98
CA ASP A 77 -9.12 -0.12 13.92
C ASP A 77 -10.52 -0.76 13.96
N ARG A 78 -10.81 -1.74 13.09
CA ARG A 78 -12.10 -2.45 13.08
C ARG A 78 -12.18 -3.50 14.20
N ASP A 79 -13.39 -3.73 14.71
CA ASP A 79 -13.67 -4.85 15.62
C ASP A 79 -13.28 -6.21 15.01
N GLN A 80 -13.46 -6.33 13.70
CA GLN A 80 -13.05 -7.49 12.91
C GLN A 80 -12.24 -7.03 11.68
N PRO A 81 -10.91 -6.91 11.80
CA PRO A 81 -10.05 -6.58 10.68
C PRO A 81 -10.17 -7.60 9.56
N ILE A 82 -10.06 -7.16 8.31
CA ILE A 82 -10.06 -8.04 7.14
C ILE A 82 -8.70 -8.72 7.02
N ILE A 83 -7.62 -7.97 7.22
CA ILE A 83 -6.24 -8.42 7.12
C ILE A 83 -5.81 -8.91 8.51
N LYS A 84 -5.91 -10.22 8.75
CA LYS A 84 -5.66 -10.82 10.07
C LYS A 84 -4.32 -11.52 10.15
N THR A 85 -3.74 -11.87 9.02
CA THR A 85 -2.50 -12.64 8.92
C THR A 85 -1.55 -11.99 7.92
N THR A 86 -0.27 -12.37 7.98
CA THR A 86 0.71 -11.99 6.97
C THR A 86 0.32 -12.46 5.57
N ASP A 87 -0.37 -13.59 5.44
CA ASP A 87 -0.83 -14.12 4.15
C ASP A 87 -2.00 -13.31 3.58
N ASP A 88 -2.93 -12.86 4.44
CA ASP A 88 -3.97 -11.91 4.04
C ASP A 88 -3.34 -10.62 3.50
N PHE A 89 -2.27 -10.13 4.16
CA PHE A 89 -1.54 -8.95 3.70
C PHE A 89 -0.85 -9.19 2.35
N VAL A 90 -0.17 -10.32 2.16
CA VAL A 90 0.47 -10.68 0.88
C VAL A 90 -0.57 -10.71 -0.24
N THR A 91 -1.73 -11.32 0.02
CA THR A 91 -2.84 -11.37 -0.93
C THR A 91 -3.38 -9.97 -1.25
N PHE A 92 -3.56 -9.13 -0.24
CA PHE A 92 -3.98 -7.74 -0.39
C PHE A 92 -2.96 -6.94 -1.22
N HIS A 93 -1.68 -6.95 -0.85
CA HIS A 93 -0.61 -6.22 -1.54
C HIS A 93 -0.46 -6.67 -3.00
N ALA A 94 -0.42 -7.98 -3.26
CA ALA A 94 -0.38 -8.50 -4.62
C ALA A 94 -1.62 -8.12 -5.44
N GLY A 95 -2.81 -8.14 -4.82
CA GLY A 95 -4.06 -7.70 -5.44
C GLY A 95 -4.03 -6.21 -5.80
N THR A 96 -3.59 -5.36 -4.88
CA THR A 96 -3.42 -3.92 -5.09
C THR A 96 -2.44 -3.65 -6.22
N LEU A 97 -1.27 -4.30 -6.25
CA LEU A 97 -0.29 -4.13 -7.32
C LEU A 97 -0.81 -4.57 -8.69
N ARG A 98 -1.57 -5.67 -8.75
CA ARG A 98 -2.21 -6.14 -10.00
C ARG A 98 -3.23 -5.16 -10.56
N LEU A 99 -3.90 -4.39 -9.69
CA LEU A 99 -4.87 -3.37 -10.09
C LEU A 99 -4.19 -2.04 -10.43
N ALA A 100 -3.12 -1.70 -9.72
CA ALA A 100 -2.42 -0.42 -9.84
C ALA A 100 -1.42 -0.40 -11.01
N ILE A 101 -0.78 -1.53 -11.32
CA ILE A 101 0.31 -1.59 -12.29
C ILE A 101 -0.13 -2.32 -13.56
N GLU A 102 -0.06 -1.63 -14.69
CA GLU A 102 -0.25 -2.27 -16.00
C GLU A 102 0.79 -3.39 -16.21
N LYS A 103 0.33 -4.51 -16.76
CA LYS A 103 1.19 -5.69 -17.00
C LYS A 103 2.44 -5.36 -17.84
N SER A 104 2.32 -4.43 -18.78
CA SER A 104 3.41 -3.91 -19.62
C SER A 104 4.53 -3.23 -18.85
N ASN A 105 4.24 -2.69 -17.66
CA ASN A 105 5.18 -1.99 -16.80
C ASN A 105 5.81 -2.89 -15.72
N VAL A 106 5.37 -4.16 -15.62
CA VAL A 106 5.99 -5.12 -14.70
C VAL A 106 7.44 -5.37 -15.11
N GLY A 107 8.36 -5.20 -14.17
CA GLY A 107 9.81 -5.35 -14.42
C GLY A 107 10.47 -4.12 -15.04
N LYS A 108 9.76 -3.01 -15.25
CA LYS A 108 10.32 -1.72 -15.72
C LYS A 108 11.54 -1.28 -14.88
N TYR A 109 11.52 -1.56 -13.58
CA TYR A 109 12.63 -1.30 -12.66
C TYR A 109 13.16 -2.64 -12.10
N PRO A 110 14.31 -3.13 -12.60
CA PRO A 110 14.89 -4.39 -12.13
C PRO A 110 15.16 -4.39 -10.63
N GLY A 111 14.77 -5.46 -9.94
CA GLY A 111 14.97 -5.64 -8.49
C GLY A 111 13.98 -4.87 -7.60
N LEU A 112 13.09 -4.04 -8.15
CA LEU A 112 12.18 -3.23 -7.33
C LEU A 112 11.21 -4.08 -6.49
N ALA A 113 10.63 -5.12 -7.10
CA ALA A 113 9.72 -6.02 -6.40
C ALA A 113 10.41 -6.72 -5.22
N GLU A 114 11.60 -7.26 -5.44
CA GLU A 114 12.38 -7.91 -4.40
C GLU A 114 12.77 -6.94 -3.27
N ALA A 115 13.17 -5.71 -3.61
CA ALA A 115 13.50 -4.68 -2.62
C ALA A 115 12.29 -4.27 -1.76
N ILE A 116 11.10 -4.22 -2.37
CA ILE A 116 9.83 -4.00 -1.66
C ILE A 116 9.54 -5.18 -0.72
N ASP A 117 9.66 -6.42 -1.21
CA ASP A 117 9.40 -7.62 -0.41
C ASP A 117 10.37 -7.71 0.78
N GLN A 118 11.65 -7.38 0.57
CA GLN A 118 12.66 -7.28 1.63
C GLN A 118 12.27 -6.25 2.70
N THR A 119 11.60 -5.16 2.33
CA THR A 119 11.12 -4.16 3.29
C THR A 119 10.08 -4.76 4.23
N PHE A 120 9.13 -5.53 3.69
CA PHE A 120 8.12 -6.21 4.50
C PHE A 120 8.70 -7.38 5.31
N LEU A 121 9.66 -8.14 4.76
CA LEU A 121 10.38 -9.18 5.47
C LEU A 121 11.19 -8.61 6.64
N ALA A 122 11.84 -7.45 6.49
CA ALA A 122 12.54 -6.78 7.58
C ALA A 122 11.58 -6.30 8.67
N ALA A 123 10.38 -5.85 8.28
CA ALA A 123 9.37 -5.39 9.23
C ALA A 123 8.72 -6.55 10.00
N LEU A 124 8.38 -7.66 9.34
CA LEU A 124 7.54 -8.72 9.89
C LEU A 124 8.25 -10.05 10.14
N GLY A 125 9.39 -10.30 9.52
CA GLY A 125 10.03 -11.61 9.44
C GLY A 125 9.46 -12.48 8.31
N ALA A 126 10.06 -13.65 8.09
CA ALA A 126 9.69 -14.58 7.01
C ALA A 126 8.52 -15.51 7.37
N ASP A 127 8.20 -15.66 8.66
CA ASP A 127 7.21 -16.62 9.12
C ASP A 127 5.78 -16.13 8.88
N GLN A 128 4.94 -17.02 8.37
CA GLN A 128 3.50 -16.78 8.29
C GLN A 128 2.89 -16.76 9.70
N LYS A 129 2.20 -15.68 10.05
CA LYS A 129 1.61 -15.51 11.38
C LYS A 129 0.39 -14.60 11.39
N ALA A 130 -0.36 -14.67 12.49
CA ALA A 130 -1.39 -13.69 12.80
C ALA A 130 -0.78 -12.32 13.07
N LEU A 131 -1.48 -11.27 12.68
CA LEU A 131 -1.11 -9.88 12.95
C LEU A 131 -1.63 -9.48 14.34
N ASP A 132 -0.68 -9.29 15.24
CA ASP A 132 -0.89 -8.82 16.61
C ASP A 132 -0.61 -7.31 16.73
N ASP A 133 -0.80 -6.77 17.93
CA ASP A 133 -0.64 -5.34 18.21
C ASP A 133 0.80 -4.85 18.04
N LYS A 134 1.78 -5.75 17.93
CA LYS A 134 3.18 -5.41 17.65
C LYS A 134 3.46 -5.38 16.14
N THR A 135 2.87 -6.29 15.39
CA THR A 135 3.13 -6.47 13.95
C THR A 135 2.29 -5.54 13.09
N LYS A 136 1.05 -5.27 13.48
CA LYS A 136 0.17 -4.28 12.82
C LYS A 136 0.83 -2.90 12.61
N PRO A 137 1.35 -2.21 13.65
CA PRO A 137 1.98 -0.91 13.46
C PRO A 137 3.28 -0.99 12.65
N ARG A 138 4.02 -2.10 12.71
CA ARG A 138 5.23 -2.31 11.90
C ARG A 138 4.90 -2.42 10.42
N LEU A 139 3.79 -3.08 10.08
CA LEU A 139 3.32 -3.19 8.71
C LEU A 139 2.89 -1.83 8.13
N ILE A 140 2.15 -1.04 8.90
CA ILE A 140 1.81 0.35 8.56
C ILE A 140 3.09 1.17 8.35
N ALA A 141 4.04 1.07 9.28
CA ALA A 141 5.32 1.77 9.20
C ALA A 141 6.15 1.35 7.98
N ALA A 142 6.11 0.08 7.57
CA ALA A 142 6.79 -0.39 6.37
C ALA A 142 6.20 0.26 5.10
N CYS A 143 4.86 0.35 4.98
CA CYS A 143 4.22 1.10 3.90
C CYS A 143 4.60 2.58 3.94
N GLY A 144 4.61 3.20 5.12
CA GLY A 144 5.06 4.58 5.28
C GLY A 144 6.53 4.79 4.90
N ALA A 145 7.41 3.83 5.22
CA ALA A 145 8.82 3.84 4.84
C ALA A 145 9.02 3.71 3.33
N LEU A 146 8.25 2.83 2.67
CA LEU A 146 8.26 2.70 1.21
C LEU A 146 7.77 3.99 0.53
N SER A 147 6.63 4.51 0.99
CA SER A 147 6.11 5.79 0.50
C SER A 147 7.16 6.88 0.62
N TRP A 148 7.76 7.03 1.81
CA TRP A 148 8.75 8.07 2.02
C TRP A 148 9.98 7.88 1.13
N THR A 149 10.53 6.68 1.12
CA THR A 149 11.76 6.35 0.39
C THR A 149 11.63 6.50 -1.13
N ILE A 150 10.45 6.18 -1.68
CA ILE A 150 10.20 6.29 -3.12
C ILE A 150 9.91 7.74 -3.52
N GLY A 151 9.36 8.55 -2.60
CA GLY A 151 8.99 9.94 -2.84
C GLY A 151 10.12 10.80 -3.44
N ILE A 152 9.75 11.82 -4.23
CA ILE A 152 10.69 12.69 -4.95
C ILE A 152 11.51 13.54 -3.96
N GLY A 153 12.80 13.70 -4.23
CA GLY A 153 13.68 14.58 -3.43
C GLY A 153 14.11 13.99 -2.09
N ARG A 154 14.06 12.65 -1.95
CA ARG A 154 14.34 11.91 -0.70
C ARG A 154 15.48 10.89 -0.87
N ASP A 155 16.40 11.19 -1.78
CA ASP A 155 17.51 10.32 -2.18
C ASP A 155 18.70 10.35 -1.18
N GLU A 156 18.56 11.10 -0.08
CA GLU A 156 19.57 11.29 0.99
C GLU A 156 19.50 10.22 2.10
#